data_AF-A0A2V5MCE2-F1
#
_entry.id   AF-A0A2V5MCE2-F1
#
_cell.length_a   1.000
_cell.length_b   1.000
_cell.length_c   1.000
_cell.angle_alpha   90.00
_cell.angle_beta   90.00
_cell.angle_gamma   90.00
#
_symmetry.space_group_name_H-M   'P 1'
#
loop_
_entity.id
_entity.type
_entity.pdbx_description
1 polymer ?
#
loop_
_entity_poly.entity_id
_entity_poly.type
_entity_poly.pdbx_seq_one_letter_code
_entity_poly.pdbx_strand_id
1 'polypeptide(L)'
;MIGFCLFAVVRVLFFSAAFPFFNNVDERRHFDLVMKYAYGDVPRGVELISPATLPYLSRYASPEFLSAPEDFEGGYYGPMWKHSAEEVAPTIAKIEEIWGRTPNQESSQPPLYYVVAAAWFHVGQWIGVKGGSALYWVRSLNIVLMAALVWLAYLAARMMFPDQVALRLGIPLLIASIPQDAFYGIDNDALSPICFGLTF
;
A
#
# COMPACT_ATOMS: atom_id res chain seq x y z
N MET A 1 -3.37 13.35 -22.68
CA MET A 1 -4.05 13.16 -21.38
C MET A 1 -4.31 11.70 -21.08
N ILE A 2 -5.27 11.04 -21.76
CA ILE A 2 -5.58 9.61 -21.52
C ILE A 2 -4.34 8.73 -21.60
N GLY A 3 -3.49 8.93 -22.63
CA GLY A 3 -2.22 8.20 -22.75
C GLY A 3 -1.26 8.40 -21.57
N PHE A 4 -1.25 9.57 -20.93
CA PHE A 4 -0.40 9.82 -19.75
C PHE A 4 -0.94 9.13 -18.50
N CYS A 5 -2.25 9.15 -18.28
CA CYS A 5 -2.87 8.35 -17.22
C CYS A 5 -2.61 6.86 -17.43
N LEU A 6 -2.80 6.34 -18.65
CA LEU A 6 -2.56 4.92 -18.95
C LEU A 6 -1.11 4.54 -18.69
N PHE A 7 -0.16 5.36 -19.15
CA PHE A 7 1.26 5.14 -18.88
C PHE A 7 1.56 5.10 -17.38
N ALA A 8 1.04 6.07 -16.61
CA ALA A 8 1.23 6.12 -15.16
C ALA A 8 0.60 4.91 -14.44
N VAL A 9 -0.62 4.52 -14.83
CA VAL A 9 -1.33 3.35 -14.29
C VAL A 9 -0.54 2.07 -14.54
N VAL A 10 -0.08 1.86 -15.78
CA VAL A 10 0.70 0.67 -16.15
C VAL A 10 2.01 0.62 -15.35
N ARG A 11 2.69 1.77 -15.21
CA ARG A 11 3.92 1.87 -14.41
C ARG A 11 3.66 1.48 -12.95
N VAL A 12 2.69 2.12 -12.29
CA VAL A 12 2.38 1.85 -10.88
C VAL A 12 1.94 0.41 -10.71
N LEU A 13 1.04 -0.10 -11.56
CA LEU A 13 0.60 -1.49 -11.51
C LEU A 13 1.77 -2.47 -11.62
N PHE A 14 2.70 -2.24 -12.55
CA PHE A 14 3.86 -3.10 -12.74
C PHE A 14 4.74 -3.16 -11.49
N PHE A 15 5.08 -2.00 -10.91
CA PHE A 15 5.92 -1.96 -9.71
C PHE A 15 5.19 -2.46 -8.46
N SER A 16 3.92 -2.08 -8.25
CA SER A 16 3.10 -2.60 -7.14
C SER A 16 2.93 -4.12 -7.17
N ALA A 17 2.96 -4.73 -8.36
CA ALA A 17 2.89 -6.18 -8.54
C ALA A 17 4.26 -6.87 -8.44
N ALA A 18 5.34 -6.18 -8.84
CA ALA A 18 6.68 -6.75 -8.86
C ALA A 18 7.31 -6.86 -7.46
N PHE A 19 7.01 -5.93 -6.56
CA PHE A 19 7.59 -5.93 -5.21
C PHE A 19 6.76 -6.76 -4.22
N PRO A 20 7.40 -7.62 -3.40
CA PRO A 20 6.72 -8.42 -2.39
C PRO A 20 6.20 -7.55 -1.23
N PHE A 21 5.37 -8.12 -0.36
CA PHE A 21 4.77 -7.39 0.77
C PHE A 21 5.70 -7.21 1.95
N PHE A 22 5.46 -6.11 2.66
CA PHE A 22 6.10 -5.85 3.94
C PHE A 22 7.62 -5.73 3.83
N ASN A 23 8.04 -5.02 2.78
CA ASN A 23 9.43 -4.68 2.45
C ASN A 23 9.81 -3.31 3.06
N ASN A 24 10.89 -2.70 2.58
CA ASN A 24 11.40 -1.42 3.09
C ASN A 24 10.54 -0.18 2.73
N VAL A 25 9.64 -0.29 1.76
CA VAL A 25 8.73 0.79 1.31
C VAL A 25 7.29 0.52 1.75
N ASP A 26 6.88 -0.74 1.76
CA ASP A 26 5.51 -1.16 2.08
C ASP A 26 5.42 -1.61 3.54
N GLU A 27 5.06 -0.72 4.47
CA GLU A 27 5.11 -1.06 5.89
C GLU A 27 3.90 -1.85 6.42
N ARG A 28 4.19 -2.80 7.30
CA ARG A 28 3.19 -3.66 7.99
C ARG A 28 2.15 -2.84 8.76
N ARG A 29 2.58 -1.70 9.30
CA ARG A 29 1.78 -0.84 10.18
C ARG A 29 0.71 -0.05 9.43
N HIS A 30 0.96 0.37 8.19
CA HIS A 30 -0.05 1.02 7.38
C HIS A 30 -1.16 0.04 6.97
N PHE A 31 -0.79 -1.20 6.61
CA PHE A 31 -1.79 -2.23 6.34
C PHE A 31 -2.63 -2.56 7.56
N ASP A 32 -2.04 -2.58 8.76
CA ASP A 32 -2.79 -2.74 10.01
C ASP A 32 -3.87 -1.66 10.18
N LEU A 33 -3.58 -0.41 9.81
CA LEU A 33 -4.59 0.65 9.84
C LEU A 33 -5.70 0.38 8.82
N VAL A 34 -5.39 -0.05 7.60
CA VAL A 34 -6.42 -0.44 6.63
C VAL A 34 -7.36 -1.50 7.23
N MET A 35 -6.81 -2.50 7.92
CA MET A 35 -7.59 -3.54 8.58
C MET A 35 -8.42 -2.98 9.73
N LYS A 36 -7.83 -2.18 10.61
CA LYS A 36 -8.55 -1.53 11.72
C LYS A 36 -9.76 -0.71 11.24
N TYR A 37 -9.56 0.15 10.24
CA TYR A 37 -10.67 0.92 9.63
C TYR A 37 -11.69 0.00 8.94
N ALA A 38 -11.26 -1.08 8.28
CA ALA A 38 -12.17 -2.02 7.64
C ALA A 38 -13.09 -2.74 8.63
N TYR A 39 -12.62 -3.00 9.86
CA TYR A 39 -13.41 -3.61 10.93
C TYR A 39 -14.06 -2.59 11.89
N GLY A 40 -13.97 -1.30 11.59
CA GLY A 40 -14.57 -0.23 12.40
C GLY A 40 -13.84 0.09 13.71
N ASP A 41 -12.61 -0.41 13.86
CA ASP A 41 -11.74 -0.17 15.01
C ASP A 41 -10.88 1.08 14.77
N VAL A 42 -11.48 2.27 14.94
CA VAL A 42 -10.78 3.54 14.68
C VAL A 42 -9.77 3.80 15.80
N PRO A 43 -8.46 3.88 15.50
CA PRO A 43 -7.44 4.05 16.54
C PRO A 43 -7.61 5.35 17.32
N ARG A 44 -7.46 5.28 18.65
CA ARG A 44 -7.54 6.46 19.55
C ARG A 44 -6.22 6.79 20.24
N GLY A 45 -5.18 6.03 19.94
CA GLY A 45 -3.84 6.19 20.49
C GLY A 45 -2.90 5.17 19.88
N VAL A 46 -1.74 4.97 20.49
CA VAL A 46 -0.81 3.91 20.08
C VAL A 46 -1.36 2.57 20.56
N GLU A 47 -2.07 1.89 19.68
CA GLU A 47 -2.71 0.60 19.93
C GLU A 47 -1.89 -0.55 19.35
N LEU A 48 -2.15 -1.77 19.81
CA LEU A 48 -1.51 -2.96 19.26
C LEU A 48 -1.98 -3.25 17.83
N ILE A 49 -1.20 -4.03 17.10
CA ILE A 49 -1.60 -4.59 15.80
C ILE A 49 -2.89 -5.40 15.97
N SER A 50 -3.84 -5.20 15.06
CA SER A 50 -5.13 -5.87 15.08
C SER A 50 -4.98 -7.38 14.83
N PRO A 51 -5.73 -8.23 15.56
CA PRO A 51 -5.82 -9.65 15.26
C PRO A 51 -6.23 -9.95 13.81
N ALA A 52 -6.99 -9.07 13.17
CA ALA A 52 -7.40 -9.23 11.77
C ALA A 52 -6.22 -9.09 10.79
N THR A 53 -5.16 -8.37 11.17
CA THR A 53 -3.96 -8.14 10.37
C THR A 53 -2.99 -9.31 10.44
N LEU A 54 -2.92 -9.99 11.60
CA LEU A 54 -1.91 -11.00 11.90
C LEU A 54 -1.79 -12.12 10.84
N PRO A 55 -2.88 -12.73 10.32
CA PRO A 55 -2.76 -13.78 9.30
C PRO A 55 -2.12 -13.31 7.99
N TYR A 56 -2.19 -12.01 7.69
CA TYR A 56 -1.54 -11.44 6.52
C TYR A 56 -0.05 -11.23 6.74
N LEU A 57 0.32 -10.68 7.91
CA LEU A 57 1.71 -10.44 8.28
C LEU A 57 2.48 -11.76 8.43
N SER A 58 1.88 -12.75 9.07
CA SER A 58 2.54 -14.04 9.35
C SER A 58 2.76 -14.88 8.10
N ARG A 59 1.84 -14.79 7.12
CA ARG A 59 1.82 -15.67 5.95
C ARG A 59 2.37 -15.07 4.66
N TYR A 60 2.26 -13.75 4.49
CA TYR A 60 2.58 -13.07 3.22
C TYR A 60 3.68 -12.02 3.33
N ALA A 61 4.22 -11.75 4.53
CA ALA A 61 5.40 -10.92 4.64
C ALA A 61 6.62 -11.56 3.98
N SER A 62 7.48 -10.69 3.46
CA SER A 62 8.78 -11.06 2.90
C SER A 62 9.92 -10.44 3.72
N PRO A 63 10.17 -10.93 4.94
CA PRO A 63 11.23 -10.39 5.80
C PRO A 63 12.64 -10.56 5.23
N GLU A 64 12.84 -11.43 4.23
CA GLU A 64 14.11 -11.64 3.52
C GLU A 64 14.66 -10.40 2.81
N PHE A 65 13.84 -9.37 2.60
CA PHE A 65 14.29 -8.08 2.05
C PHE A 65 14.75 -7.09 3.13
N LEU A 66 14.63 -7.46 4.41
CA LEU A 66 14.98 -6.63 5.56
C LEU A 66 16.07 -7.24 6.44
N SER A 67 16.34 -8.54 6.31
CA SER A 67 17.28 -9.27 7.18
C SER A 67 17.98 -10.37 6.39
N ALA A 68 19.22 -10.69 6.77
CA ALA A 68 19.98 -11.74 6.13
C ALA A 68 19.45 -13.12 6.57
N PRO A 69 19.61 -14.19 5.76
CA PRO A 69 19.15 -15.55 6.12
C PRO A 69 19.63 -16.05 7.48
N GLU A 70 20.81 -15.59 7.92
CA GLU A 70 21.43 -15.96 9.19
C GLU A 70 20.73 -15.32 10.41
N ASP A 71 19.97 -14.23 10.20
CA ASP A 71 19.25 -13.52 11.26
C ASP A 71 17.93 -14.21 11.65
N PHE A 72 17.50 -15.22 10.89
CA PHE A 72 16.25 -15.95 11.14
C PHE A 72 16.47 -17.09 12.14
N GLU A 73 15.97 -16.90 13.37
CA GLU A 73 15.93 -17.97 14.38
C GLU A 73 15.16 -19.20 13.84
N GLY A 74 15.83 -20.36 13.80
CA GLY A 74 15.26 -21.60 13.25
C GLY A 74 15.52 -21.81 11.76
N GLY A 75 16.24 -20.88 11.11
CA GLY A 75 16.59 -20.94 9.70
C GLY A 75 15.62 -20.18 8.79
N TYR A 76 16.04 -19.94 7.55
CA TYR A 76 15.25 -19.23 6.56
C TYR A 76 14.35 -20.20 5.77
N TYR A 77 13.04 -20.03 5.93
CA TYR A 77 12.03 -20.85 5.25
C TYR A 77 11.63 -20.26 3.88
N GLY A 78 11.97 -19.01 3.56
CA GLY A 78 11.38 -18.33 2.41
C GLY A 78 9.88 -18.05 2.59
N PRO A 79 9.15 -17.79 1.49
CA PRO A 79 7.76 -17.34 1.59
C PRO A 79 6.84 -18.41 2.21
N MET A 80 6.31 -18.11 3.40
CA MET A 80 5.54 -19.06 4.22
C MET A 80 4.32 -19.68 3.50
N TRP A 81 3.71 -18.94 2.57
CA TRP A 81 2.57 -19.41 1.78
C TRP A 81 2.90 -20.53 0.78
N LYS A 82 4.18 -20.82 0.51
CA LYS A 82 4.60 -21.93 -0.38
C LYS A 82 4.74 -23.27 0.34
N HIS A 83 4.70 -23.28 1.66
CA HIS A 83 4.89 -24.46 2.50
C HIS A 83 3.57 -25.04 2.98
N SER A 84 3.62 -26.28 3.46
CA SER A 84 2.47 -26.93 4.07
C SER A 84 2.05 -26.21 5.36
N ALA A 85 0.76 -26.21 5.69
CA ALA A 85 0.27 -25.52 6.88
C ALA A 85 0.87 -26.07 8.18
N GLU A 86 1.15 -27.37 8.24
CA GLU A 86 1.73 -28.03 9.41
C GLU A 86 3.19 -27.63 9.64
N GLU A 87 3.97 -27.50 8.57
CA GLU A 87 5.38 -27.14 8.62
C GLU A 87 5.60 -25.72 9.15
N VAL A 88 4.79 -24.76 8.70
CA VAL A 88 4.95 -23.35 9.08
C VAL A 88 4.13 -22.93 10.30
N ALA A 89 3.24 -23.80 10.82
CA ALA A 89 2.40 -23.51 11.98
C ALA A 89 3.16 -22.95 13.20
N PRO A 90 4.27 -23.55 13.68
CA PRO A 90 4.98 -23.02 14.84
C PRO A 90 5.58 -21.62 14.57
N THR A 91 6.10 -21.41 13.36
CA THR A 91 6.69 -20.13 12.95
C THR A 91 5.64 -19.05 12.81
N ILE A 92 4.50 -19.36 12.18
CA ILE A 92 3.34 -18.46 12.10
C ILE A 92 2.87 -18.06 13.49
N ALA A 93 2.68 -19.02 14.40
CA ALA A 93 2.23 -18.73 15.76
C ALA A 93 3.19 -17.79 16.50
N LYS A 94 4.50 -18.01 16.37
CA LYS A 94 5.53 -17.13 16.96
C LYS A 94 5.48 -15.72 16.36
N ILE A 95 5.35 -15.59 15.04
CA ILE A 95 5.24 -14.29 14.37
C ILE A 95 3.98 -13.56 14.86
N GLU A 96 2.84 -14.25 14.94
CA GLU A 96 1.59 -13.65 15.40
C GLU A 96 1.65 -13.24 16.89
N GLU A 97 2.33 -14.00 17.74
CA GLU A 97 2.57 -13.61 19.13
C GLU A 97 3.40 -12.32 19.22
N ILE A 98 4.49 -12.22 18.45
CA ILE A 98 5.36 -11.04 18.44
C ILE A 98 4.59 -9.82 17.91
N TRP A 99 3.96 -9.94 16.74
CA TRP A 99 3.25 -8.81 16.12
C TRP A 99 1.99 -8.43 16.89
N GLY A 100 1.28 -9.38 17.48
CA GLY A 100 0.10 -9.11 18.31
C GLY A 100 0.40 -8.33 19.59
N ARG A 101 1.66 -8.33 20.06
CA ARG A 101 2.14 -7.50 21.18
C ARG A 101 2.86 -6.23 20.75
N THR A 102 2.99 -6.00 19.44
CA THR A 102 3.70 -4.84 18.91
C THR A 102 2.75 -3.63 18.82
N PRO A 103 3.11 -2.49 19.43
CA PRO A 103 2.36 -1.25 19.24
C PRO A 103 2.51 -0.71 17.81
N ASN A 104 1.42 -0.23 17.23
CA ASN A 104 1.40 0.43 15.93
C ASN A 104 1.49 1.96 16.11
N GLN A 105 2.69 2.51 15.88
CA GLN A 105 2.95 3.95 15.97
C GLN A 105 2.23 4.77 14.88
N GLU A 106 1.90 4.13 13.74
CA GLU A 106 1.17 4.78 12.64
C GLU A 106 -0.29 5.07 13.01
N SER A 107 -0.79 4.58 14.15
CA SER A 107 -2.14 4.89 14.65
C SER A 107 -2.44 6.40 14.82
N SER A 108 -1.39 7.23 14.84
CA SER A 108 -1.51 8.69 14.87
C SER A 108 -1.68 9.36 13.50
N GLN A 109 -1.55 8.59 12.40
CA GLN A 109 -1.61 9.14 11.06
C GLN A 109 -3.03 9.61 10.67
N PRO A 110 -3.15 10.60 9.76
CA PRO A 110 -4.44 11.07 9.28
C PRO A 110 -5.32 9.95 8.69
N PRO A 111 -6.63 9.94 9.00
CA PRO A 111 -7.51 8.78 8.75
C PRO A 111 -7.87 8.58 7.27
N LEU A 112 -7.78 9.62 6.45
CA LEU A 112 -8.46 9.68 5.15
C LEU A 112 -8.04 8.54 4.20
N TYR A 113 -6.73 8.30 4.07
CA TYR A 113 -6.23 7.21 3.24
C TYR A 113 -6.76 5.85 3.72
N TYR A 114 -6.73 5.60 5.03
CA TYR A 114 -7.12 4.32 5.61
C TYR A 114 -8.62 4.06 5.51
N VAL A 115 -9.46 5.10 5.61
CA VAL A 115 -10.90 4.99 5.36
C VAL A 115 -11.16 4.60 3.90
N VAL A 116 -10.49 5.24 2.95
CA VAL A 116 -10.64 4.93 1.52
C VAL A 116 -10.10 3.53 1.20
N ALA A 117 -8.94 3.18 1.74
CA ALA A 117 -8.33 1.86 1.57
C ALA A 117 -9.17 0.74 2.21
N ALA A 118 -9.80 0.99 3.36
CA ALA A 118 -10.72 0.06 4.00
C ALA A 118 -11.99 -0.18 3.16
N ALA A 119 -12.58 0.88 2.60
CA ALA A 119 -13.70 0.75 1.67
C ALA A 119 -13.27 -0.05 0.42
N TRP A 120 -12.08 0.25 -0.11
CA TRP A 120 -11.53 -0.47 -1.25
C TRP A 120 -11.25 -1.95 -0.94
N PHE A 121 -10.76 -2.27 0.25
CA PHE A 121 -10.59 -3.65 0.72
C PHE A 121 -11.92 -4.43 0.70
N HIS A 122 -13.01 -3.82 1.19
CA HIS A 122 -14.34 -4.44 1.18
C HIS A 122 -14.87 -4.66 -0.24
N VAL A 123 -14.62 -3.73 -1.17
CA VAL A 123 -14.94 -3.95 -2.60
C VAL A 123 -14.24 -5.21 -3.11
N GLY A 124 -12.97 -5.41 -2.75
CA GLY A 124 -12.21 -6.61 -3.09
C GLY A 124 -12.82 -7.87 -2.48
N GLN A 125 -13.22 -7.83 -1.20
CA GLN A 125 -13.89 -8.96 -0.55
C GLN A 125 -15.20 -9.33 -1.25
N TRP A 126 -16.00 -8.35 -1.67
CA TRP A 126 -17.28 -8.58 -2.37
C TRP A 126 -17.12 -9.28 -3.71
N ILE A 127 -16.01 -9.04 -4.42
CA ILE A 127 -15.70 -9.73 -5.68
C ILE A 127 -14.86 -11.01 -5.46
N GLY A 128 -14.67 -11.43 -4.21
CA GLY A 128 -14.03 -12.70 -3.85
C GLY A 128 -12.51 -12.67 -3.69
N VAL A 129 -11.88 -11.49 -3.66
CA VAL A 129 -10.43 -11.35 -3.41
C VAL A 129 -10.12 -11.73 -1.95
N LYS A 130 -9.18 -12.66 -1.73
CA LYS A 130 -8.86 -13.21 -0.39
C LYS A 130 -7.37 -13.48 -0.20
N GLY A 131 -6.94 -13.61 1.06
CA GLY A 131 -5.54 -13.91 1.41
C GLY A 131 -4.57 -12.91 0.77
N GLY A 132 -3.43 -13.39 0.26
CA GLY A 132 -2.39 -12.52 -0.31
C GLY A 132 -2.85 -11.66 -1.48
N SER A 133 -3.86 -12.11 -2.25
CA SER A 133 -4.45 -11.29 -3.33
C SER A 133 -5.14 -10.02 -2.81
N ALA A 134 -5.64 -10.03 -1.56
CA ALA A 134 -6.24 -8.86 -0.95
C ALA A 134 -5.21 -7.75 -0.69
N LEU A 135 -3.95 -8.12 -0.41
CA LEU A 135 -2.88 -7.14 -0.25
C LEU A 135 -2.57 -6.43 -1.58
N TYR A 136 -2.51 -7.18 -2.68
CA TYR A 136 -2.33 -6.59 -4.03
C TYR A 136 -3.52 -5.73 -4.42
N TRP A 137 -4.72 -6.17 -4.07
CA TRP A 137 -5.94 -5.40 -4.29
C TRP A 137 -5.88 -4.06 -3.55
N VAL A 138 -5.52 -4.04 -2.26
CA VAL A 138 -5.38 -2.79 -1.50
C VAL A 138 -4.35 -1.86 -2.16
N ARG A 139 -3.15 -2.36 -2.50
CA ARG A 139 -2.14 -1.56 -3.23
C ARG A 139 -2.66 -1.03 -4.57
N SER A 140 -3.51 -1.78 -5.27
CA SER A 140 -4.03 -1.34 -6.56
C SER A 140 -4.88 -0.06 -6.47
N LEU A 141 -5.32 0.35 -5.26
CA LEU A 141 -5.87 1.69 -5.04
C LEU A 141 -4.95 2.80 -5.57
N ASN A 142 -3.64 2.63 -5.44
CA ASN A 142 -2.65 3.63 -5.85
C ASN A 142 -2.66 3.87 -7.38
N ILE A 143 -3.15 2.92 -8.19
CA ILE A 143 -3.30 3.16 -9.64
C ILE A 143 -4.38 4.21 -9.90
N VAL A 144 -5.45 4.21 -9.10
CA VAL A 144 -6.55 5.18 -9.18
C VAL A 144 -6.06 6.54 -8.70
N LEU A 145 -5.32 6.57 -7.58
CA LEU A 145 -4.71 7.79 -7.06
C LEU A 145 -3.73 8.40 -8.06
N MET A 146 -2.85 7.59 -8.65
CA MET A 146 -1.89 8.08 -9.65
C MET A 146 -2.59 8.63 -10.90
N ALA A 147 -3.61 7.94 -11.41
CA ALA A 147 -4.40 8.43 -12.54
C ALA A 147 -5.07 9.78 -12.23
N ALA A 148 -5.64 9.91 -11.02
CA ALA A 148 -6.24 11.15 -10.54
C ALA A 148 -5.20 12.27 -10.43
N LEU A 149 -4.02 11.99 -9.88
CA LEU A 149 -2.94 12.97 -9.75
C LEU A 149 -2.48 13.51 -11.11
N VAL A 150 -2.24 12.63 -12.08
CA VAL A 150 -1.85 13.03 -13.46
C VAL A 150 -2.95 13.86 -14.12
N TRP A 151 -4.22 13.51 -13.86
CA TRP A 151 -5.35 14.28 -14.38
C TRP A 151 -5.46 15.67 -13.74
N LEU A 152 -5.37 15.76 -12.42
CA LEU A 152 -5.37 17.04 -11.70
C LEU A 152 -4.20 17.93 -12.16
N ALA A 153 -3.01 17.36 -12.33
CA ALA A 153 -1.86 18.07 -12.85
C ALA A 153 -2.10 18.66 -14.25
N TYR A 154 -2.79 17.93 -15.12
CA TYR A 154 -3.17 18.43 -16.43
C TYR A 154 -4.20 19.55 -16.35
N LEU A 155 -5.20 19.44 -15.46
CA LEU A 155 -6.18 20.51 -15.23
C LEU A 155 -5.49 21.77 -14.72
N ALA A 156 -4.63 21.66 -13.71
CA ALA A 156 -3.84 22.76 -13.18
C ALA A 156 -2.96 23.40 -14.26
N ALA A 157 -2.23 22.60 -15.03
CA ALA A 157 -1.38 23.10 -16.11
C ALA A 157 -2.19 23.82 -17.21
N ARG A 158 -3.39 23.32 -17.53
CA ARG A 158 -4.29 23.96 -18.50
C ARG A 158 -4.81 25.31 -17.99
N MET A 159 -5.09 25.43 -16.69
CA MET A 159 -5.57 26.69 -16.08
C MET A 159 -4.45 27.73 -15.96
N MET A 160 -3.25 27.31 -15.53
CA MET A 160 -2.12 28.23 -15.29
C MET A 160 -1.38 28.63 -16.56
N PHE A 161 -1.34 27.75 -17.56
CA PHE A 161 -0.56 27.95 -18.80
C PHE A 161 -1.43 27.73 -20.05
N PRO A 162 -2.53 28.48 -20.22
CA PRO A 162 -3.50 28.23 -21.29
C PRO A 162 -2.90 28.30 -22.70
N ASP A 163 -1.88 29.14 -22.91
CA ASP A 163 -1.27 29.35 -24.22
C ASP A 163 -0.02 28.48 -24.45
N GLN A 164 0.58 27.93 -23.38
CA GLN A 164 1.85 27.20 -23.48
C GLN A 164 1.60 25.69 -23.57
N VAL A 165 1.45 25.17 -24.79
CA VAL A 165 1.22 23.73 -25.05
C VAL A 165 2.27 22.84 -24.38
N ALA A 166 3.54 23.28 -24.42
CA ALA A 166 4.65 22.55 -23.83
C ALA A 166 4.45 22.31 -22.32
N LEU A 167 4.02 23.31 -21.56
CA LEU A 167 3.76 23.15 -20.12
C LEU A 167 2.49 22.34 -19.86
N ARG A 168 1.44 22.55 -20.64
CA ARG A 168 0.17 21.80 -20.53
C ARG A 168 0.34 20.29 -20.68
N LEU A 169 1.30 19.86 -21.49
CA LEU A 169 1.58 18.44 -21.71
C LEU A 169 2.79 17.95 -20.92
N GLY A 170 3.81 18.79 -20.75
CA GLY A 170 5.05 18.46 -20.05
C GLY A 170 4.85 18.21 -18.56
N ILE A 171 4.04 19.01 -17.88
CA ILE A 171 3.76 18.83 -16.44
C ILE A 171 3.12 17.46 -16.13
N PRO A 172 1.98 17.08 -16.74
CA PRO A 172 1.38 15.77 -16.45
C PRO A 172 2.25 14.61 -16.96
N LEU A 173 3.03 14.79 -18.03
CA LEU A 173 3.99 13.78 -18.49
C LEU A 173 5.12 13.57 -17.47
N LEU A 174 5.64 14.66 -16.90
CA LEU A 174 6.67 14.60 -15.86
C LEU A 174 6.14 13.84 -14.64
N ILE A 175 4.97 14.20 -14.13
CA ILE A 175 4.35 13.50 -13.00
C ILE A 175 4.10 12.02 -13.33
N ALA A 176 3.60 11.71 -14.53
CA ALA A 176 3.40 10.33 -14.95
C ALA A 176 4.71 9.51 -14.97
N SER A 177 5.85 10.15 -15.24
CA SER A 177 7.16 9.51 -15.46
C SER A 177 8.09 9.49 -14.25
N ILE A 178 7.95 10.42 -13.30
CA ILE A 178 8.82 10.45 -12.12
C ILE A 178 8.60 9.16 -11.32
N PRO A 179 9.68 8.42 -10.98
CA PRO A 179 9.59 7.29 -10.08
C PRO A 179 9.26 7.79 -8.68
N GLN A 180 8.15 7.29 -8.13
CA GLN A 180 7.65 7.64 -6.80
C GLN A 180 7.29 6.32 -6.12
N ASP A 181 8.16 5.88 -5.22
CA ASP A 181 8.06 4.62 -4.49
C ASP A 181 6.87 4.57 -3.53
N ALA A 182 6.44 5.71 -2.97
CA ALA A 182 5.23 5.82 -2.17
C ALA A 182 3.97 5.24 -2.86
N PHE A 183 3.88 5.31 -4.20
CA PHE A 183 2.75 4.71 -4.94
C PHE A 183 2.85 3.18 -5.08
N TYR A 184 3.95 2.55 -4.68
CA TYR A 184 4.14 1.11 -4.81
C TYR A 184 3.79 0.34 -3.53
N GLY A 185 3.73 1.02 -2.37
CA GLY A 185 3.35 0.46 -1.08
C GLY A 185 1.95 0.90 -0.60
N ILE A 186 1.54 0.40 0.55
CA ILE A 186 0.32 0.82 1.26
C ILE A 186 0.75 1.92 2.24
N ASP A 187 0.47 3.17 1.91
CA ASP A 187 0.87 4.33 2.72
C ASP A 187 0.00 5.56 2.37
N ASN A 188 -0.27 6.43 3.35
CA ASN A 188 -1.01 7.66 3.17
C ASN A 188 -0.25 8.72 2.35
N ASP A 189 1.07 8.60 2.23
CA ASP A 189 1.89 9.45 1.37
C ASP A 189 1.46 9.38 -0.10
N ALA A 190 0.88 8.26 -0.55
CA ALA A 190 0.30 8.15 -1.90
C ALA A 190 -0.92 9.06 -2.14
N LEU A 191 -1.62 9.47 -1.07
CA LEU A 191 -2.78 10.36 -1.14
C LEU A 191 -2.42 11.84 -0.95
N SER A 192 -1.31 12.13 -0.26
CA SER A 192 -0.91 13.49 0.11
C SER A 192 -0.83 14.47 -1.08
N PRO A 193 -0.32 14.11 -2.28
CA PRO A 193 -0.20 15.05 -3.39
C PRO A 193 -1.57 15.47 -3.95
N ILE A 194 -2.56 14.57 -3.89
CA ILE A 194 -3.92 14.83 -4.34
C ILE A 194 -4.61 15.77 -3.36
N CYS A 195 -4.52 15.49 -2.07
CA CYS A 195 -5.08 16.36 -1.03
C CYS A 195 -4.50 17.77 -1.11
N PHE A 196 -3.16 17.89 -1.22
CA PHE A 196 -2.51 19.18 -1.36
C PHE A 196 -2.95 19.90 -2.63
N GLY A 197 -2.97 19.20 -3.77
CA GLY A 197 -3.39 19.78 -5.05
C GLY A 197 -4.86 20.21 -5.14
N LEU A 198 -5.73 19.73 -4.25
CA LEU A 198 -7.13 20.16 -4.16
C LEU A 198 -7.33 21.39 -3.26
N THR A 199 -6.39 21.66 -2.34
CA THR A 199 -6.51 22.76 -1.36
C THR A 199 -5.91 24.09 -1.81
N PHE A 200 -5.06 24.09 -2.84
CA PHE A 200 -4.37 25.27 -3.40
C PHE A 200 -4.78 25.50 -4.85
#